data_AF-A0A4R1B3F6-F1
#
_entry.id   AF-A0A4R1B3F6-F1
#
_cell.length_a   1.000
_cell.length_b   1.000
_cell.length_c   1.000
_cell.angle_alpha   90.00
_cell.angle_beta   90.00
_cell.angle_gamma   90.00
#
_symmetry.space_group_name_H-M   'P 1'
#
loop_
_entity.id
_entity.type
_entity.pdbx_description
1 polymer ?
#
loop_
_entity_poly.entity_id
_entity_poly.type
_entity_poly.pdbx_seq_one_letter_code
_entity_poly.pdbx_strand_id
1 'polypeptide(L)'
;MHRLGYVLLLVGLAACSDGRKEGTAPEVGGKETTFENFTNSFPEAKLPYQVTDTALARHADTAMLRRPDFVSLLPDSVKRPLLGSGNVRYQPLARIATPDQNFLVVRAASGERSAALLYVFDKKQAYKTVFPLLVPDSDPATAQASLIDKQGAITRSISKKIQKDLMGEGREVFVYTPESNSFTLIMTDPLEDRQDVLNPIDTFARKHPLAGDYVKNERNFVSVRDARNPSEINFFIHFEKGTGDDKCTGELKGTALLTSSRTAVYRQGGDPCVLELQFSGNSVTLRETEGCGSHRGVKCIFDGNFPRKKAVSAKSGSSRKAKK
;
A
#
# COMPACT_ATOMS: atom_id res chain seq x y z
N MET A 1 -31.95 -78.03 -13.41
CA MET A 1 -31.22 -78.66 -14.53
C MET A 1 -31.80 -78.14 -15.84
N HIS A 2 -30.92 -77.60 -16.69
CA HIS A 2 -31.05 -77.44 -18.14
C HIS A 2 -32.09 -76.48 -18.75
N ARG A 3 -31.53 -75.58 -19.56
CA ARG A 3 -32.03 -75.02 -20.84
C ARG A 3 -32.96 -73.81 -20.74
N LEU A 4 -32.41 -72.64 -21.07
CA LEU A 4 -32.73 -72.01 -22.34
C LEU A 4 -31.65 -70.97 -22.68
N GLY A 5 -30.74 -71.38 -23.57
CA GLY A 5 -29.83 -70.48 -24.25
C GLY A 5 -30.48 -69.94 -25.52
N TYR A 6 -30.11 -68.71 -25.84
CA TYR A 6 -29.89 -68.19 -27.19
C TYR A 6 -30.99 -68.40 -28.24
N VAL A 7 -31.97 -67.49 -28.20
CA VAL A 7 -32.74 -66.98 -29.35
C VAL A 7 -32.96 -65.50 -28.98
N LEU A 8 -32.56 -64.45 -29.69
CA LEU A 8 -32.44 -64.23 -31.12
C LEU A 8 -31.38 -63.14 -31.34
N LEU A 9 -30.38 -63.49 -32.13
CA LEU A 9 -29.43 -62.60 -32.78
C LEU A 9 -30.19 -61.83 -33.89
N LEU A 10 -29.88 -60.54 -34.07
CA LEU A 10 -30.18 -59.68 -35.23
C LEU A 10 -31.63 -59.18 -35.41
N VAL A 11 -31.92 -58.05 -34.75
CA VAL A 11 -32.54 -56.91 -35.45
C VAL A 11 -31.63 -55.71 -35.18
N GLY A 12 -30.93 -55.27 -36.22
CA GLY A 12 -30.02 -54.13 -36.19
C GLY A 12 -30.74 -52.80 -36.38
N LEU A 13 -29.93 -51.74 -36.22
CA LEU A 13 -30.20 -50.32 -36.52
C LEU A 13 -30.88 -49.51 -35.40
N ALA A 14 -30.15 -49.31 -34.30
CA ALA A 14 -30.13 -48.02 -33.62
C ALA A 14 -28.67 -47.61 -33.41
N ALA A 15 -28.30 -46.49 -34.01
CA ALA A 15 -26.95 -45.99 -34.14
C ALA A 15 -26.35 -45.54 -32.79
N CYS A 16 -25.03 -45.69 -32.70
CA CYS A 16 -24.18 -45.18 -31.64
C CYS A 16 -24.23 -43.64 -31.53
N SER A 17 -24.23 -43.15 -30.29
CA SER A 17 -23.40 -42.00 -29.90
C SER A 17 -22.82 -42.26 -28.51
N ASP A 18 -21.69 -42.97 -28.50
CA ASP A 18 -20.80 -43.08 -27.35
C ASP A 18 -20.04 -41.75 -27.17
N GLY A 19 -19.79 -41.36 -25.92
CA GLY A 19 -19.05 -40.12 -25.65
C GLY A 19 -18.83 -39.83 -24.16
N ARG A 20 -17.99 -40.65 -23.51
CA ARG A 20 -17.28 -40.29 -22.27
C ARG A 20 -16.72 -38.86 -22.38
N LYS A 21 -17.05 -37.98 -21.45
CA LYS A 21 -16.38 -36.67 -21.32
C LYS A 21 -15.10 -36.81 -20.50
N GLU A 22 -14.03 -37.18 -21.17
CA GLU A 22 -12.69 -36.77 -20.77
C GLU A 22 -12.56 -35.25 -20.91
N GLY A 23 -11.78 -34.64 -20.03
CA GLY A 23 -11.56 -33.21 -19.98
C GLY A 23 -11.02 -32.67 -21.31
N THR A 24 -11.85 -31.88 -21.99
CA THR A 24 -11.44 -31.05 -23.12
C THR A 24 -11.50 -29.60 -22.66
N ALA A 25 -10.37 -28.90 -22.73
CA ALA A 25 -10.36 -27.45 -22.74
C ALA A 25 -11.28 -26.95 -23.87
N PRO A 26 -12.06 -25.88 -23.70
CA PRO A 26 -12.73 -25.29 -24.84
C PRO A 26 -11.64 -24.63 -25.70
N GLU A 27 -11.34 -25.29 -26.82
CA GLU A 27 -10.61 -24.67 -27.93
C GLU A 27 -11.48 -23.62 -28.63
N VAL A 28 -10.74 -22.67 -29.21
CA VAL A 28 -11.18 -21.47 -29.91
C VAL A 28 -12.06 -21.84 -31.11
N GLY A 29 -13.32 -21.38 -31.08
CA GLY A 29 -14.27 -21.61 -32.17
C GLY A 29 -15.63 -20.94 -31.96
N GLY A 30 -15.71 -19.63 -32.22
CA GLY A 30 -16.86 -19.06 -32.94
C GLY A 30 -18.25 -19.13 -32.34
N LYS A 31 -18.43 -18.96 -31.02
CA LYS A 31 -19.65 -18.34 -30.49
C LYS A 31 -19.22 -17.14 -29.67
N GLU A 32 -19.59 -15.94 -30.13
CA GLU A 32 -19.56 -14.76 -29.27
C GLU A 32 -20.35 -15.11 -28.01
N THR A 33 -19.65 -15.45 -26.93
CA THR A 33 -20.27 -15.50 -25.60
C THR A 33 -20.76 -14.09 -25.34
N THR A 34 -22.07 -13.91 -25.43
CA THR A 34 -22.73 -12.65 -25.07
C THR A 34 -22.25 -12.21 -23.69
N PHE A 35 -22.19 -10.90 -23.46
CA PHE A 35 -21.79 -10.38 -22.15
C PHE A 35 -22.65 -10.99 -21.03
N GLU A 36 -23.93 -11.25 -21.30
CA GLU A 36 -24.82 -11.97 -20.41
C GLU A 36 -24.27 -13.35 -20.02
N ASN A 37 -23.90 -14.20 -21.00
CA ASN A 37 -23.31 -15.52 -20.73
C ASN A 37 -22.00 -15.42 -19.95
N PHE A 38 -21.21 -14.37 -20.18
CA PHE A 38 -20.00 -14.10 -19.40
C PHE A 38 -20.35 -13.75 -17.95
N THR A 39 -21.27 -12.82 -17.71
CA THR A 39 -21.66 -12.44 -16.35
C THR A 39 -22.37 -13.55 -15.58
N ASN A 40 -23.02 -14.48 -16.27
CA ASN A 40 -23.64 -15.66 -15.66
C ASN A 40 -22.62 -16.68 -15.12
N SER A 41 -21.33 -16.54 -15.47
CA SER A 41 -20.25 -17.32 -14.83
C SER A 41 -19.89 -16.84 -13.42
N PHE A 42 -20.48 -15.72 -12.97
CA PHE A 42 -20.23 -15.15 -11.66
C PHE A 42 -21.36 -15.50 -10.69
N PRO A 43 -21.04 -15.94 -9.46
CA PRO A 43 -22.03 -16.05 -8.39
C PRO A 43 -22.69 -14.69 -8.11
N GLU A 44 -24.02 -14.66 -7.99
CA GLU A 44 -24.72 -13.42 -7.63
C GLU A 44 -24.50 -13.07 -6.15
N ALA A 45 -24.18 -11.82 -5.87
CA ALA A 45 -24.00 -11.30 -4.52
C ALA A 45 -24.81 -10.02 -4.29
N LYS A 46 -25.27 -9.85 -3.04
CA LYS A 46 -25.98 -8.64 -2.59
C LYS A 46 -25.05 -7.76 -1.75
N LEU A 47 -25.36 -6.47 -1.69
CA LEU A 47 -24.71 -5.55 -0.77
C LEU A 47 -25.29 -5.68 0.65
N PRO A 48 -24.46 -5.55 1.71
CA PRO A 48 -23.03 -5.33 1.66
C PRO A 48 -22.26 -6.60 1.23
N TYR A 49 -21.15 -6.42 0.52
CA TYR A 49 -20.30 -7.50 0.04
C TYR A 49 -18.88 -7.35 0.59
N GLN A 50 -18.30 -8.42 1.12
CA GLN A 50 -16.98 -8.40 1.75
C GLN A 50 -16.04 -9.46 1.15
N VAL A 51 -14.77 -9.09 1.02
CA VAL A 51 -13.66 -9.99 0.68
C VAL A 51 -12.58 -9.85 1.74
N THR A 52 -12.03 -10.97 2.21
CA THR A 52 -10.87 -11.00 3.11
C THR A 52 -9.68 -11.65 2.42
N ASP A 53 -8.48 -11.33 2.89
CA ASP A 53 -7.23 -11.93 2.44
C ASP A 53 -7.21 -13.46 2.59
N THR A 54 -7.72 -13.96 3.71
CA THR A 54 -7.88 -15.37 4.05
C THR A 54 -8.83 -16.08 3.09
N ALA A 55 -9.97 -15.47 2.76
CA ALA A 55 -10.90 -16.00 1.77
C ALA A 55 -10.28 -16.01 0.37
N LEU A 56 -9.53 -14.98 0.02
CA LEU A 56 -8.84 -14.88 -1.27
C LEU A 56 -7.71 -15.91 -1.41
N ALA A 57 -6.98 -16.19 -0.33
CA ALA A 57 -5.92 -17.19 -0.29
C ALA A 57 -6.46 -18.62 -0.35
N ARG A 58 -7.57 -18.89 0.34
CA ARG A 58 -8.21 -20.22 0.42
C ARG A 58 -9.24 -20.49 -0.69
N HIS A 59 -9.32 -19.63 -1.70
CA HIS A 59 -10.29 -19.76 -2.77
C HIS A 59 -10.08 -21.08 -3.54
N ALA A 60 -11.04 -22.00 -3.39
CA ALA A 60 -10.92 -23.38 -3.89
C ALA A 60 -11.45 -23.57 -5.32
N ASP A 61 -12.33 -22.69 -5.81
CA ASP A 61 -12.87 -22.83 -7.17
C ASP A 61 -11.75 -22.61 -8.20
N THR A 62 -11.67 -23.52 -9.16
CA THR A 62 -10.68 -23.59 -10.23
C THR A 62 -11.19 -23.01 -11.56
N ALA A 63 -12.46 -22.62 -11.63
CA ALA A 63 -13.04 -22.00 -12.82
C ALA A 63 -12.23 -20.76 -13.23
N MET A 64 -11.86 -20.70 -14.51
CA MET A 64 -11.05 -19.62 -15.07
C MET A 64 -11.83 -18.82 -16.10
N LEU A 65 -11.71 -17.50 -16.04
CA LEU A 65 -12.17 -16.61 -17.09
C LEU A 65 -11.17 -16.69 -18.25
N ARG A 66 -11.60 -17.25 -19.40
CA ARG A 66 -10.75 -17.48 -20.59
C ARG A 66 -11.07 -16.52 -21.75
N ARG A 67 -11.34 -15.25 -21.44
CA ARG A 67 -11.72 -14.21 -22.42
C ARG A 67 -10.59 -13.20 -22.64
N PRO A 68 -9.91 -13.22 -23.81
CA PRO A 68 -8.79 -12.31 -24.08
C PRO A 68 -9.17 -10.82 -24.00
N ASP A 69 -10.37 -10.48 -24.45
CA ASP A 69 -10.94 -9.14 -24.39
C ASP A 69 -11.11 -8.67 -22.93
N PHE A 70 -11.61 -9.53 -22.05
CA PHE A 70 -11.71 -9.24 -20.62
C PHE A 70 -10.32 -9.07 -19.96
N VAL A 71 -9.38 -9.96 -20.28
CA VAL A 71 -8.02 -9.90 -19.72
C VAL A 71 -7.31 -8.58 -20.09
N SER A 72 -7.59 -8.05 -21.28
CA SER A 72 -7.03 -6.78 -21.75
C SER A 72 -7.58 -5.53 -21.02
N LEU A 73 -8.69 -5.66 -20.27
CA LEU A 73 -9.29 -4.56 -19.52
C LEU A 73 -8.44 -4.11 -18.33
N LEU A 74 -7.53 -4.96 -17.82
CA LEU A 74 -6.61 -4.60 -16.75
C LEU A 74 -5.34 -3.97 -17.34
N PRO A 75 -5.10 -2.65 -17.17
CA PRO A 75 -3.92 -2.00 -17.74
C PRO A 75 -2.63 -2.56 -17.15
N ASP A 76 -1.58 -2.63 -17.96
CA ASP A 76 -0.26 -3.13 -17.56
C ASP A 76 0.35 -2.34 -16.39
N SER A 77 0.04 -1.04 -16.29
CA SER A 77 0.45 -0.16 -15.18
C SER A 77 -0.15 -0.56 -13.84
N VAL A 78 -1.33 -1.19 -13.85
CA VAL A 78 -2.01 -1.73 -12.65
C VAL A 78 -1.60 -3.18 -12.43
N LYS A 79 -1.52 -3.98 -13.50
CA LYS A 79 -1.22 -5.41 -13.43
C LYS A 79 0.16 -5.70 -12.84
N ARG A 80 1.22 -5.02 -13.29
CA ARG A 80 2.61 -5.33 -12.89
C ARG A 80 2.87 -5.10 -11.40
N PRO A 81 2.48 -3.97 -10.78
CA PRO A 81 2.61 -3.80 -9.34
C PRO A 81 1.87 -4.86 -8.52
N LEU A 82 0.65 -5.21 -8.94
CA LEU A 82 -0.21 -6.13 -8.20
C LEU A 82 0.22 -7.60 -8.31
N LEU A 83 0.60 -8.05 -9.52
CA LEU A 83 0.70 -9.48 -9.85
C LEU A 83 2.07 -9.88 -10.40
N GLY A 84 2.98 -8.92 -10.62
CA GLY A 84 4.28 -9.15 -11.24
C GLY A 84 4.20 -9.40 -12.75
N SER A 85 5.21 -10.08 -13.30
CA SER A 85 5.37 -10.38 -14.73
C SER A 85 4.87 -11.76 -15.14
N GLY A 86 4.25 -12.53 -14.23
CA GLY A 86 3.80 -13.89 -14.48
C GLY A 86 2.47 -13.98 -15.25
N ASN A 87 2.13 -15.22 -15.62
CA ASN A 87 0.82 -15.54 -16.20
C ASN A 87 -0.28 -15.38 -15.14
N VAL A 88 -1.23 -14.49 -15.40
CA VAL A 88 -2.33 -14.20 -14.48
C VAL A 88 -3.50 -15.15 -14.74
N ARG A 89 -3.98 -15.78 -13.66
CA ARG A 89 -5.22 -16.54 -13.63
C ARG A 89 -6.33 -15.65 -13.10
N TYR A 90 -7.43 -15.54 -13.84
CA TYR A 90 -8.61 -14.76 -13.47
C TYR A 90 -9.75 -15.72 -13.11
N GLN A 91 -10.38 -15.53 -11.95
CA GLN A 91 -11.44 -16.39 -11.44
C GLN A 91 -12.62 -15.54 -10.97
N PRO A 92 -13.87 -15.92 -11.31
CA PRO A 92 -15.04 -15.17 -10.90
C PRO A 92 -15.25 -15.29 -9.38
N LEU A 93 -15.45 -14.17 -8.69
CA LEU A 93 -15.82 -14.17 -7.27
C LEU A 93 -17.28 -13.81 -7.07
N ALA A 94 -17.74 -12.71 -7.66
CA ALA A 94 -19.11 -12.24 -7.50
C ALA A 94 -19.57 -11.31 -8.62
N ARG A 95 -20.87 -11.29 -8.88
CA ARG A 95 -21.58 -10.26 -9.64
C ARG A 95 -22.54 -9.54 -8.71
N ILE A 96 -22.43 -8.21 -8.66
CA ILE A 96 -23.31 -7.34 -7.88
C ILE A 96 -24.00 -6.39 -8.85
N ALA A 97 -25.33 -6.51 -8.96
CA ALA A 97 -26.13 -5.62 -9.78
C ALA A 97 -26.74 -4.50 -8.92
N THR A 98 -26.57 -3.26 -9.34
CA THR A 98 -27.28 -2.10 -8.80
C THR A 98 -28.20 -1.51 -9.89
N PRO A 99 -29.11 -0.57 -9.54
CA PRO A 99 -29.98 0.03 -10.55
C PRO A 99 -29.22 0.67 -11.72
N ASP A 100 -28.00 1.16 -11.46
CA ASP A 100 -27.20 1.94 -12.41
C ASP A 100 -25.97 1.23 -12.98
N GLN A 101 -25.46 0.22 -12.28
CA GLN A 101 -24.15 -0.37 -12.57
C GLN A 101 -24.15 -1.88 -12.33
N ASN A 102 -23.27 -2.56 -13.05
CA ASN A 102 -22.92 -3.95 -12.80
C ASN A 102 -21.48 -4.02 -12.34
N PHE A 103 -21.27 -4.65 -11.20
CA PHE A 103 -19.95 -4.88 -10.64
C PHE A 103 -19.58 -6.36 -10.76
N LEU A 104 -18.38 -6.63 -11.26
CA LEU A 104 -17.81 -7.97 -11.27
C LEU A 104 -16.56 -7.99 -10.38
N VAL A 105 -16.59 -8.84 -9.36
CA VAL A 105 -15.45 -9.09 -8.49
C VAL A 105 -14.70 -10.29 -9.04
N VAL A 106 -13.41 -10.11 -9.32
CA VAL A 106 -12.54 -11.12 -9.93
C VAL A 106 -11.31 -11.30 -9.08
N ARG A 107 -10.97 -12.56 -8.79
CA ARG A 107 -9.66 -12.91 -8.24
C ARG A 107 -8.67 -12.98 -9.39
N ALA A 108 -7.61 -12.19 -9.31
CA ALA A 108 -6.46 -12.30 -10.20
C ALA A 108 -5.27 -12.85 -9.41
N ALA A 109 -4.61 -13.91 -9.90
CA ALA A 109 -3.52 -14.57 -9.22
C ALA A 109 -2.35 -14.89 -10.15
N SER A 110 -1.12 -14.70 -9.67
CA SER A 110 0.14 -14.96 -10.38
C SER A 110 1.23 -15.35 -9.38
N GLY A 111 1.65 -16.62 -9.42
CA GLY A 111 2.49 -17.20 -8.37
C GLY A 111 1.82 -17.10 -7.00
N GLU A 112 2.57 -16.60 -6.01
CA GLU A 112 2.08 -16.35 -4.64
C GLU A 112 1.24 -15.06 -4.51
N ARG A 113 1.21 -14.21 -5.54
CA ARG A 113 0.47 -12.94 -5.48
C ARG A 113 -0.97 -13.16 -5.92
N SER A 114 -1.90 -12.59 -5.18
CA SER A 114 -3.30 -12.51 -5.61
C SER A 114 -3.91 -11.17 -5.23
N ALA A 115 -4.94 -10.75 -5.95
CA ALA A 115 -5.73 -9.56 -5.67
C ALA A 115 -7.20 -9.83 -6.03
N ALA A 116 -8.12 -9.19 -5.30
CA ALA A 116 -9.50 -9.05 -5.74
C ALA A 116 -9.62 -7.74 -6.51
N LEU A 117 -10.19 -7.80 -7.71
CA LEU A 117 -10.40 -6.66 -8.60
C LEU A 117 -11.90 -6.45 -8.79
N LEU A 118 -12.35 -5.21 -8.68
CA LEU A 118 -13.73 -4.79 -8.92
C LEU A 118 -13.81 -4.12 -10.29
N TYR A 119 -14.42 -4.78 -11.26
CA TYR A 119 -14.69 -4.23 -12.58
C TYR A 119 -16.06 -3.58 -12.58
N VAL A 120 -16.15 -2.37 -13.13
CA VAL A 120 -17.39 -1.60 -13.23
C VAL A 120 -17.87 -1.55 -14.68
N PHE A 121 -19.14 -1.89 -14.88
CA PHE A 121 -19.85 -1.79 -16.15
C PHE A 121 -21.12 -0.95 -15.98
N ASP A 122 -21.50 -0.19 -17.00
CA ASP A 122 -22.78 0.53 -17.00
C ASP A 122 -23.97 -0.39 -17.36
N LYS A 123 -25.18 0.17 -17.37
CA LYS A 123 -26.41 -0.52 -17.82
C LYS A 123 -26.32 -1.08 -19.24
N LYS A 124 -25.50 -0.46 -20.10
CA LYS A 124 -25.27 -0.88 -21.48
C LYS A 124 -24.16 -1.92 -21.59
N GLN A 125 -23.69 -2.45 -20.45
CA GLN A 125 -22.63 -3.46 -20.38
C GLN A 125 -21.27 -2.95 -20.87
N ALA A 126 -21.09 -1.62 -20.95
CA ALA A 126 -19.81 -1.04 -21.33
C ALA A 126 -18.89 -0.92 -20.12
N TYR A 127 -17.66 -1.41 -20.28
CA TYR A 127 -16.60 -1.28 -19.27
C TYR A 127 -16.31 0.19 -18.98
N LYS A 128 -16.17 0.52 -17.69
CA LYS A 128 -15.84 1.87 -17.21
C LYS A 128 -14.48 1.94 -16.56
N THR A 129 -14.23 1.07 -15.58
CA THR A 129 -13.00 1.10 -14.79
C THR A 129 -12.79 -0.20 -14.02
N VAL A 130 -11.59 -0.35 -13.47
CA VAL A 130 -11.21 -1.45 -12.59
C VAL A 130 -10.56 -0.89 -11.34
N PHE A 131 -11.00 -1.37 -10.18
CA PHE A 131 -10.47 -0.99 -8.89
C PHE A 131 -9.81 -2.19 -8.21
N PRO A 132 -8.58 -2.09 -7.71
CA PRO A 132 -8.02 -3.10 -6.82
C PRO A 132 -8.85 -3.11 -5.55
N LEU A 133 -9.80 -4.04 -5.41
CA LEU A 133 -10.70 -4.12 -4.26
C LEU A 133 -9.91 -4.54 -3.02
N LEU A 134 -9.12 -5.61 -3.12
CA LEU A 134 -8.26 -6.10 -2.03
C LEU A 134 -6.92 -6.54 -2.59
N VAL A 135 -5.81 -6.10 -1.97
CA VAL A 135 -4.45 -6.45 -2.36
C VAL A 135 -3.70 -6.86 -1.09
N PRO A 136 -3.72 -8.16 -0.73
CA PRO A 136 -3.02 -8.66 0.44
C PRO A 136 -1.52 -8.32 0.39
N ASP A 137 -0.96 -7.96 1.54
CA ASP A 137 0.48 -7.88 1.70
C ASP A 137 1.08 -9.28 2.00
N SER A 138 2.37 -9.31 2.32
CA SER A 138 3.11 -10.55 2.63
C SER A 138 3.42 -10.70 4.12
N ASP A 139 2.92 -9.79 4.96
CA ASP A 139 3.18 -9.77 6.39
C ASP A 139 2.15 -10.66 7.11
N PRO A 140 2.54 -11.80 7.69
CA PRO A 140 1.61 -12.70 8.36
C PRO A 140 0.98 -12.12 9.63
N ALA A 141 1.48 -10.98 10.12
CA ALA A 141 0.91 -10.27 11.25
C ALA A 141 -0.23 -9.31 10.86
N THR A 142 -0.52 -9.15 9.56
CA THR A 142 -1.61 -8.32 9.06
C THR A 142 -2.83 -9.18 8.74
N ALA A 143 -4.00 -8.58 8.91
CA ALA A 143 -5.25 -9.09 8.38
C ALA A 143 -5.92 -7.96 7.59
N GLN A 144 -6.36 -8.27 6.38
CA GLN A 144 -6.92 -7.30 5.46
C GLN A 144 -8.31 -7.71 4.97
N ALA A 145 -9.19 -6.73 4.85
CA ALA A 145 -10.52 -6.91 4.30
C ALA A 145 -10.94 -5.72 3.44
N SER A 146 -11.91 -5.96 2.56
CA SER A 146 -12.56 -4.91 1.79
C SER A 146 -14.06 -5.15 1.76
N LEU A 147 -14.80 -4.10 2.08
CA LEU A 147 -16.25 -4.10 2.21
C LEU A 147 -16.84 -3.09 1.23
N ILE A 148 -17.80 -3.52 0.43
CA ILE A 148 -18.68 -2.64 -0.34
C ILE A 148 -19.98 -2.55 0.45
N ASP A 149 -20.32 -1.37 0.97
CA ASP A 149 -21.53 -1.17 1.75
C ASP A 149 -22.80 -1.07 0.88
N LYS A 150 -23.96 -0.89 1.50
CA LYS A 150 -25.24 -0.78 0.77
C LYS A 150 -25.36 0.50 -0.06
N GLN A 151 -24.58 1.52 0.27
CA GLN A 151 -24.51 2.80 -0.42
C GLN A 151 -23.47 2.77 -1.55
N GLY A 152 -22.68 1.69 -1.67
CA GLY A 152 -21.64 1.51 -2.66
C GLY A 152 -20.28 2.09 -2.25
N ALA A 153 -20.12 2.57 -1.02
CA ALA A 153 -18.81 2.98 -0.52
C ALA A 153 -17.94 1.75 -0.26
N ILE A 154 -16.68 1.84 -0.64
CA ILE A 154 -15.71 0.77 -0.51
C ILE A 154 -14.77 1.10 0.64
N THR A 155 -14.85 0.32 1.71
CA THR A 155 -13.92 0.41 2.85
C THR A 155 -12.86 -0.68 2.71
N ARG A 156 -11.59 -0.30 2.68
CA ARG A 156 -10.44 -1.22 2.78
C ARG A 156 -9.89 -1.09 4.19
N SER A 157 -9.83 -2.17 4.93
CA SER A 157 -9.34 -2.19 6.31
C SER A 157 -8.13 -3.09 6.42
N ILE A 158 -7.16 -2.67 7.22
CA ILE A 158 -6.01 -3.46 7.62
C ILE A 158 -5.91 -3.40 9.14
N SER A 159 -5.70 -4.55 9.76
CA SER A 159 -5.34 -4.65 11.18
C SER A 159 -4.00 -5.34 11.29
N LYS A 160 -3.12 -4.87 12.17
CA LYS A 160 -1.81 -5.47 12.39
C LYS A 160 -1.57 -5.71 13.87
N LYS A 161 -1.10 -6.91 14.20
CA LYS A 161 -0.65 -7.22 15.55
C LYS A 161 0.72 -6.56 15.80
N ILE A 162 0.76 -5.56 16.68
CA ILE A 162 1.99 -4.82 17.02
C ILE A 162 2.73 -5.54 18.16
N GLN A 163 2.00 -5.89 19.22
CA GLN A 163 2.50 -6.66 20.37
C GLN A 163 1.42 -7.66 20.84
N LYS A 164 1.70 -8.44 21.89
CA LYS A 164 0.90 -9.61 22.28
C LYS A 164 -0.60 -9.30 22.43
N ASP A 165 -0.95 -8.06 22.81
CA ASP A 165 -2.33 -7.58 23.01
C ASP A 165 -2.64 -6.20 22.37
N LEU A 166 -1.73 -5.62 21.58
CA LEU A 166 -1.95 -4.33 20.90
C LEU A 166 -2.16 -4.54 19.40
N MET A 167 -3.30 -4.07 18.89
CA MET A 167 -3.62 -4.06 17.46
C MET A 167 -3.62 -2.63 16.92
N GLY A 168 -2.87 -2.43 15.84
CA GLY A 168 -3.01 -1.24 15.00
C GLY A 168 -4.10 -1.47 13.98
N GLU A 169 -4.85 -0.43 13.66
CA GLU A 169 -5.88 -0.46 12.61
C GLU A 169 -5.62 0.66 11.60
N GLY A 170 -5.91 0.39 10.34
CA GLY A 170 -5.93 1.36 9.26
C GLY A 170 -7.12 1.12 8.36
N ARG A 171 -7.62 2.18 7.74
CA ARG A 171 -8.84 2.19 6.94
C ARG A 171 -8.75 3.22 5.84
N GLU A 172 -9.12 2.83 4.63
CA GLU A 172 -9.34 3.74 3.50
C GLU A 172 -10.77 3.58 3.00
N VAL A 173 -11.44 4.69 2.69
CA VAL A 173 -12.80 4.66 2.12
C VAL A 173 -12.82 5.35 0.77
N PHE A 174 -13.34 4.66 -0.22
CA PHE A 174 -13.47 5.11 -1.59
C PHE A 174 -14.93 5.16 -2.02
N VAL A 175 -15.25 6.09 -2.91
CA VAL A 175 -16.56 6.16 -3.59
C VAL A 175 -16.34 6.16 -5.09
N TYR A 176 -17.16 5.41 -5.82
CA TYR A 176 -17.16 5.45 -7.28
C TYR A 176 -17.89 6.70 -7.78
N THR A 177 -17.25 7.46 -8.66
CA THR A 177 -17.80 8.66 -9.30
C THR A 177 -18.13 8.32 -10.77
N PRO A 178 -19.41 8.12 -11.13
CA PRO A 178 -19.80 7.71 -12.49
C PRO A 178 -19.41 8.71 -13.58
N GLU A 179 -19.37 10.00 -13.26
CA GLU A 179 -19.09 11.09 -14.20
C GLU A 179 -17.63 11.03 -14.70
N SER A 180 -16.70 10.66 -13.81
CA SER A 180 -15.27 10.54 -14.11
C SER A 180 -14.81 9.09 -14.31
N ASN A 181 -15.70 8.11 -14.14
CA ASN A 181 -15.37 6.67 -14.12
C ASN A 181 -14.18 6.33 -13.21
N SER A 182 -14.11 6.98 -12.04
CA SER A 182 -12.97 6.85 -11.12
C SER A 182 -13.44 6.56 -9.70
N PHE A 183 -12.55 5.97 -8.90
CA PHE A 183 -12.73 5.83 -7.47
C PHE A 183 -11.99 6.96 -6.76
N THR A 184 -12.71 7.70 -5.91
CA THR A 184 -12.17 8.82 -5.15
C THR A 184 -11.97 8.39 -3.71
N LEU A 185 -10.77 8.56 -3.16
CA LEU A 185 -10.48 8.39 -1.74
C LEU A 185 -11.15 9.54 -0.96
N ILE A 186 -12.07 9.21 -0.08
CA ILE A 186 -12.82 10.19 0.73
C ILE A 186 -12.42 10.17 2.22
N MET A 187 -11.78 9.09 2.68
CA MET A 187 -11.28 8.98 4.06
C MET A 187 -10.05 8.07 4.10
N THR A 188 -9.06 8.43 4.91
CA THR A 188 -7.90 7.60 5.20
C THR A 188 -7.52 7.74 6.67
N ASP A 189 -7.52 6.60 7.37
CA ASP A 189 -7.00 6.41 8.71
C ASP A 189 -5.80 5.47 8.55
N PRO A 190 -4.54 5.93 8.61
CA PRO A 190 -3.39 5.07 8.34
C PRO A 190 -3.16 4.04 9.45
N LEU A 191 -2.66 2.86 9.07
CA LEU A 191 -2.18 1.84 10.01
C LEU A 191 -0.89 2.35 10.68
N GLU A 192 -1.07 2.97 11.85
CA GLU A 192 -0.09 3.81 12.57
C GLU A 192 0.14 5.19 11.94
N ASP A 193 0.36 6.17 12.80
CA ASP A 193 0.54 7.60 12.48
C ASP A 193 1.87 7.84 11.75
N ARG A 194 1.95 7.42 10.48
CA ARG A 194 3.06 7.70 9.58
C ARG A 194 2.93 9.09 8.97
N GLN A 195 2.73 10.12 9.78
CA GLN A 195 2.97 11.49 9.31
C GLN A 195 4.47 11.69 9.21
N ASP A 196 5.04 11.59 8.02
CA ASP A 196 6.46 11.90 7.81
C ASP A 196 6.80 13.24 8.48
N VAL A 197 7.80 13.23 9.35
CA VAL A 197 8.20 14.44 10.06
C VAL A 197 8.85 15.36 9.05
N LEU A 198 8.14 16.42 8.69
CA LEU A 198 8.65 17.40 7.74
C LEU A 198 9.75 18.23 8.40
N ASN A 199 10.93 18.20 7.81
CA ASN A 199 12.04 19.07 8.23
C ASN A 199 11.90 20.46 7.59
N PRO A 200 11.56 21.52 8.35
CA PRO A 200 11.26 22.84 7.79
C PRO A 200 12.48 23.57 7.22
N ILE A 201 13.70 23.08 7.47
CA ILE A 201 14.95 23.67 6.99
C ILE A 201 15.67 22.76 5.99
N ASP A 202 15.00 21.76 5.42
CA ASP A 202 15.65 20.77 4.55
C ASP A 202 16.30 21.39 3.30
N THR A 203 15.64 22.43 2.75
CA THR A 203 15.98 23.21 1.56
C THR A 203 17.04 24.28 1.81
N PHE A 204 17.37 24.58 3.06
CA PHE A 204 18.36 25.60 3.38
C PHE A 204 19.76 25.15 2.96
N ALA A 205 20.65 26.12 2.76
CA ALA A 205 22.01 25.87 2.33
C ALA A 205 22.80 25.02 3.34
N ARG A 206 23.81 24.30 2.83
CA ARG A 206 24.70 23.40 3.58
C ARG A 206 26.17 23.68 3.29
N LYS A 207 26.58 24.95 3.33
CA LYS A 207 27.95 25.40 3.03
C LYS A 207 28.88 25.29 4.24
N HIS A 208 28.36 25.51 5.45
CA HIS A 208 29.13 25.40 6.67
C HIS A 208 29.58 23.94 6.90
N PRO A 209 30.82 23.68 7.40
CA PRO A 209 31.32 22.32 7.61
C PRO A 209 30.45 21.44 8.51
N LEU A 210 29.80 22.06 9.50
CA LEU A 210 28.88 21.41 10.45
C LEU A 210 27.46 21.21 9.89
N ALA A 211 27.12 21.82 8.74
CA ALA A 211 25.80 21.70 8.15
C ALA A 211 25.56 20.28 7.60
N GLY A 212 24.42 19.69 7.90
CA GLY A 212 24.11 18.32 7.52
C GLY A 212 22.89 17.78 8.24
N ASP A 213 22.53 16.55 7.90
CA ASP A 213 21.49 15.80 8.60
C ASP A 213 22.18 14.74 9.47
N TYR A 214 21.88 14.76 10.76
CA TYR A 214 22.40 13.83 11.75
C TYR A 214 21.23 12.96 12.21
N VAL A 215 21.24 11.69 11.85
CA VAL A 215 20.04 10.84 11.87
C VAL A 215 20.32 9.58 12.67
N LYS A 216 19.53 9.35 13.73
CA LYS A 216 19.50 8.07 14.44
C LYS A 216 18.48 7.13 13.80
N ASN A 217 17.31 7.66 13.46
CA ASN A 217 16.28 7.02 12.63
C ASN A 217 15.37 8.10 12.02
N GLU A 218 14.38 7.72 11.21
CA GLU A 218 13.49 8.65 10.50
C GLU A 218 12.69 9.59 11.41
N ARG A 219 12.51 9.24 12.69
CA ARG A 219 11.80 10.01 13.73
C ARG A 219 12.70 10.58 14.81
N ASN A 220 14.02 10.48 14.65
CA ASN A 220 15.00 10.95 15.63
C ASN A 220 16.20 11.50 14.88
N PHE A 221 16.19 12.81 14.63
CA PHE A 221 17.20 13.47 13.83
C PHE A 221 17.42 14.93 14.23
N VAL A 222 18.60 15.42 13.87
CA VAL A 222 19.02 16.81 13.99
C VAL A 222 19.46 17.27 12.61
N SER A 223 18.81 18.30 12.08
CA SER A 223 19.25 18.98 10.87
C SER A 223 19.93 20.28 11.22
N VAL A 224 21.09 20.51 10.63
CA VAL A 224 21.89 21.72 10.80
C VAL A 224 22.11 22.37 9.44
N ARG A 225 21.92 23.67 9.36
CA ARG A 225 21.97 24.47 8.14
C ARG A 225 22.71 25.79 8.38
N ASP A 226 23.10 26.43 7.29
CA ASP A 226 23.67 27.78 7.35
C ASP A 226 22.66 28.75 7.99
N ALA A 227 23.15 29.62 8.87
CA ALA A 227 22.41 30.78 9.33
C ALA A 227 22.74 32.01 8.47
N ARG A 228 22.20 33.17 8.87
CA ARG A 228 22.51 34.44 8.23
C ARG A 228 23.97 34.85 8.47
N ASN A 229 24.48 34.57 9.65
CA ASN A 229 25.84 34.93 10.07
C ASN A 229 26.74 33.68 10.15
N PRO A 230 28.03 33.77 9.80
CA PRO A 230 28.96 32.64 9.92
C PRO A 230 29.19 32.15 11.35
N SER A 231 28.93 32.99 12.36
CA SER A 231 29.01 32.66 13.78
C SER A 231 27.76 31.93 14.29
N GLU A 232 26.79 31.64 13.43
CA GLU A 232 25.50 31.06 13.79
C GLU A 232 25.19 29.86 12.89
N ILE A 233 24.37 28.95 13.42
CA ILE A 233 23.80 27.83 12.64
C ILE A 233 22.29 27.74 12.90
N ASN A 234 21.53 27.41 11.87
CA ASN A 234 20.13 27.06 12.02
C ASN A 234 20.02 25.57 12.31
N PHE A 235 19.13 25.19 13.23
CA PHE A 235 18.88 23.79 13.53
C PHE A 235 17.39 23.47 13.61
N PHE A 236 17.09 22.20 13.36
CA PHE A 236 15.81 21.57 13.64
C PHE A 236 16.07 20.20 14.26
N ILE A 237 15.40 19.90 15.36
CA ILE A 237 15.50 18.65 16.10
C ILE A 237 14.11 18.06 16.17
N HIS A 238 13.99 16.79 15.81
CA HIS A 238 12.83 15.97 16.08
C HIS A 238 13.26 14.72 16.84
N PHE A 239 12.53 14.36 17.87
CA PHE A 239 12.73 13.10 18.57
C PHE A 239 11.40 12.48 19.00
N GLU A 240 11.41 11.15 19.06
CA GLU A 240 10.35 10.33 19.62
C GLU A 240 11.01 9.31 20.56
N LYS A 241 10.72 9.42 21.86
CA LYS A 241 11.20 8.52 22.93
C LYS A 241 9.99 7.85 23.59
N GLY A 242 10.13 6.57 23.97
CA GLY A 242 9.06 5.80 24.64
C GLY A 242 8.05 5.16 23.67
N THR A 243 7.10 4.42 24.24
CA THR A 243 6.04 3.68 23.52
C THR A 243 4.75 3.73 24.35
N GLY A 244 3.57 3.76 23.71
CA GLY A 244 2.28 3.79 24.41
C GLY A 244 2.02 5.15 25.11
N ASP A 245 1.45 5.12 26.31
CA ASP A 245 1.10 6.34 27.08
C ASP A 245 2.32 7.14 27.57
N ASP A 246 3.52 6.56 27.50
CA ASP A 246 4.81 7.21 27.78
C ASP A 246 5.50 7.71 26.49
N LYS A 247 4.79 7.72 25.34
CA LYS A 247 5.32 8.28 24.10
C LYS A 247 5.54 9.78 24.27
N CYS A 248 6.76 10.18 24.00
CA CYS A 248 7.21 11.54 24.13
C CYS A 248 7.80 12.02 22.83
N THR A 249 7.12 12.98 22.23
CA THR A 249 7.50 13.62 20.97
C THR A 249 7.91 15.05 21.27
N GLY A 250 9.03 15.50 20.70
CA GLY A 250 9.46 16.88 20.84
C GLY A 250 10.13 17.41 19.59
N GLU A 251 9.79 18.65 19.27
CA GLU A 251 10.38 19.41 18.17
C GLU A 251 11.00 20.71 18.71
N LEU A 252 12.19 21.03 18.21
CA LEU A 252 12.82 22.32 18.49
C LEU A 252 13.52 22.84 17.24
N LYS A 253 13.20 24.08 16.87
CA LYS A 253 13.91 24.82 15.83
C LYS A 253 14.46 26.12 16.38
N GLY A 254 15.58 26.56 15.85
CA GLY A 254 16.16 27.83 16.25
C GLY A 254 17.50 28.12 15.58
N THR A 255 18.10 29.21 16.03
CA THR A 255 19.44 29.63 15.61
C THR A 255 20.36 29.55 16.82
N ALA A 256 21.41 28.74 16.72
CA ALA A 256 22.41 28.57 17.78
C ALA A 256 23.66 29.37 17.45
N LEU A 257 24.25 30.01 18.47
CA LEU A 257 25.50 30.76 18.36
C LEU A 257 26.69 29.80 18.53
N LEU A 258 27.65 29.85 17.61
CA LEU A 258 28.91 29.13 17.73
C LEU A 258 29.77 29.78 18.82
N THR A 259 29.99 29.04 19.91
CA THR A 259 30.90 29.43 20.99
C THR A 259 32.32 28.88 20.77
N SER A 260 32.45 27.87 19.91
CA SER A 260 33.72 27.32 19.44
C SER A 260 33.56 26.78 18.01
N SER A 261 34.65 26.25 17.41
CA SER A 261 34.60 25.61 16.09
C SER A 261 33.72 24.35 16.02
N ARG A 262 33.35 23.80 17.18
CA ARG A 262 32.61 22.53 17.33
C ARG A 262 31.48 22.60 18.36
N THR A 263 31.18 23.78 18.89
CA THR A 263 30.15 23.95 19.91
C THR A 263 29.23 25.08 19.49
N ALA A 264 27.93 24.80 19.44
CA ALA A 264 26.90 25.81 19.27
C ALA A 264 25.95 25.79 20.47
N VAL A 265 25.53 26.96 20.93
CA VAL A 265 24.61 27.11 22.06
C VAL A 265 23.37 27.86 21.60
N TYR A 266 22.21 27.25 21.83
CA TYR A 266 20.91 27.86 21.67
C TYR A 266 20.40 28.36 23.04
N ARG A 267 19.92 29.59 23.06
CA ARG A 267 19.24 30.19 24.21
C ARG A 267 17.98 30.87 23.72
N GLN A 268 16.85 30.58 24.35
CA GLN A 268 15.60 31.27 24.05
C GLN A 268 15.42 32.47 24.99
N GLY A 269 15.21 33.66 24.44
CA GLY A 269 14.97 34.85 25.25
C GLY A 269 13.70 34.70 26.09
N GLY A 270 13.83 34.77 27.42
CA GLY A 270 12.71 34.69 28.36
C GLY A 270 12.31 33.29 28.84
N ASP A 271 13.01 32.23 28.41
CA ASP A 271 12.77 30.83 28.80
C ASP A 271 14.12 30.23 29.27
N PRO A 272 14.21 29.50 30.40
CA PRO A 272 15.46 28.87 30.86
C PRO A 272 15.94 27.71 29.96
N CYS A 273 15.51 27.61 28.70
CA CYS A 273 15.96 26.59 27.78
C CYS A 273 17.35 26.94 27.21
N VAL A 274 18.35 26.14 27.60
CA VAL A 274 19.71 26.21 27.04
C VAL A 274 20.11 24.85 26.49
N LEU A 275 20.25 24.78 25.16
CA LEU A 275 20.63 23.57 24.44
C LEU A 275 22.03 23.75 23.83
N GLU A 276 22.91 22.81 24.12
CA GLU A 276 24.25 22.75 23.55
C GLU A 276 24.33 21.65 22.48
N LEU A 277 24.89 22.01 21.32
CA LEU A 277 25.20 21.11 20.21
C LEU A 277 26.73 20.95 20.14
N GLN A 278 27.22 19.77 20.54
CA GLN A 278 28.63 19.42 20.48
C GLN A 278 28.91 18.55 19.26
N PHE A 279 29.70 19.06 18.33
CA PHE A 279 30.07 18.37 17.10
C PHE A 279 31.40 17.63 17.30
N SER A 280 31.41 16.31 17.08
CA SER A 280 32.61 15.49 17.21
C SER A 280 32.70 14.50 16.05
N GLY A 281 33.79 14.55 15.28
CA GLY A 281 33.95 13.72 14.10
C GLY A 281 32.79 13.91 13.11
N ASN A 282 32.00 12.86 12.92
CA ASN A 282 30.80 12.84 12.07
C ASN A 282 29.51 12.70 12.90
N SER A 283 29.45 13.22 14.12
CA SER A 283 28.21 13.23 14.90
C SER A 283 27.99 14.55 15.62
N VAL A 284 26.73 14.77 16.02
CA VAL A 284 26.34 15.85 16.94
C VAL A 284 25.77 15.23 18.20
N THR A 285 26.27 15.65 19.35
CA THR A 285 25.69 15.34 20.66
C THR A 285 24.90 16.53 21.13
N LEU A 286 23.64 16.31 21.45
CA LEU A 286 22.79 17.30 22.10
C LEU A 286 22.90 17.15 23.62
N ARG A 287 23.02 18.28 24.30
CA ARG A 287 22.98 18.36 25.76
C ARG A 287 22.08 19.50 26.20
N GLU A 288 21.05 19.16 26.94
CA GLU A 288 20.21 20.14 27.62
C GLU A 288 20.89 20.57 28.91
N THR A 289 21.35 21.82 28.95
CA THR A 289 22.04 22.36 30.14
C THR A 289 21.06 23.02 31.11
N GLU A 290 19.96 23.58 30.60
CA GLU A 290 18.88 24.18 31.39
C GLU A 290 17.53 23.88 30.71
N GLY A 291 16.51 23.59 31.53
CA GLY A 291 15.32 22.77 31.24
C GLY A 291 14.40 23.14 30.06
N CYS A 292 14.83 22.88 28.84
CA CYS A 292 14.00 22.86 27.63
C CYS A 292 12.82 21.87 27.67
N GLY A 293 12.95 20.73 28.38
CA GLY A 293 11.89 19.71 28.50
C GLY A 293 10.80 20.08 29.51
N SER A 294 11.19 20.54 30.71
CA SER A 294 10.30 20.70 31.87
C SER A 294 9.23 21.79 31.72
N HIS A 295 9.46 22.81 30.90
CA HIS A 295 8.55 23.97 30.76
C HIS A 295 7.50 23.83 29.63
N ARG A 296 7.54 22.75 28.84
CA ARG A 296 6.65 22.54 27.68
C ARG A 296 5.69 21.36 27.80
N GLY A 297 5.52 20.81 29.02
CA GLY A 297 4.71 19.60 29.23
C GLY A 297 5.32 18.33 28.62
N VAL A 298 6.58 18.40 28.19
CA VAL A 298 7.33 17.29 27.61
C VAL A 298 8.15 16.65 28.73
N LYS A 299 7.86 15.39 29.08
CA LYS A 299 8.64 14.66 30.11
C LYS A 299 10.08 14.31 29.67
N CYS A 300 10.59 14.87 28.57
CA CYS A 300 11.79 14.39 27.91
C CYS A 300 12.87 15.43 27.75
N ILE A 301 14.07 14.95 28.00
CA ILE A 301 15.32 15.67 27.88
C ILE A 301 15.83 15.52 26.43
N PHE A 302 16.29 16.63 25.86
CA PHE A 302 16.88 16.75 24.52
C PHE A 302 18.30 16.18 24.43
N ASP A 303 18.57 15.04 25.07
CA ASP A 303 19.89 14.41 25.08
C ASP A 303 19.98 13.26 24.08
N GLY A 304 21.11 13.20 23.39
CA GLY A 304 21.45 12.09 22.49
C GLY A 304 22.63 12.38 21.55
N ASN A 305 23.20 11.32 20.98
CA ASN A 305 24.23 11.40 19.94
C ASN A 305 23.65 10.96 18.59
N PHE A 306 23.84 11.79 17.57
CA PHE A 306 23.25 11.62 16.24
C PHE A 306 24.37 11.57 15.18
N PRO A 307 24.55 10.44 14.48
CA PRO A 307 25.56 10.32 13.44
C PRO A 307 25.12 11.03 12.15
N ARG A 308 26.07 11.62 11.45
CA ARG A 308 25.85 12.32 10.17
C ARG A 308 25.45 11.33 9.09
N LYS A 309 24.32 11.59 8.45
CA LYS A 309 23.84 10.87 7.28
C LYS A 309 24.79 11.10 6.11
N LYS A 310 25.24 10.02 5.47
CA LYS A 310 26.08 10.11 4.26
C LYS A 310 25.28 10.78 3.14
N ALA A 311 25.89 11.75 2.47
CA ALA A 311 25.28 12.36 1.29
C ALA A 311 25.15 11.29 0.19
N VAL A 312 23.94 11.07 -0.31
CA VAL A 312 23.73 10.29 -1.54
C VAL A 312 24.10 11.22 -2.68
N SER A 313 25.26 11.01 -3.30
CA SER A 313 25.64 11.75 -4.51
C SER A 313 24.57 11.51 -5.58
N ALA A 314 24.02 12.57 -6.14
CA ALA A 314 23.17 12.46 -7.33
C ALA A 314 23.94 11.68 -8.40
N LYS A 315 23.38 10.58 -8.90
CA LYS A 315 23.91 9.89 -10.08
C LYS A 315 23.95 10.91 -11.21
N SER A 316 25.15 11.29 -11.64
CA SER A 316 25.32 12.11 -12.83
C SER A 316 24.66 11.37 -14.00
N GLY A 317 23.69 12.04 -14.64
CA GLY A 317 23.10 11.56 -15.88
C GLY A 317 24.20 11.33 -16.90
N SER A 318 24.31 10.10 -17.40
CA SER A 318 25.18 9.73 -18.49
C SER A 318 24.91 10.63 -19.69
N SER A 319 25.87 11.50 -20.03
CA SER A 319 25.86 12.22 -21.29
C SER A 319 26.16 11.22 -22.42
N ARG A 320 25.12 10.84 -23.17
CA ARG A 320 25.30 10.20 -24.48
C ARG A 320 25.97 11.22 -25.40
N LYS A 321 27.26 11.02 -25.68
CA LYS A 321 27.94 11.67 -26.81
C LYS A 321 27.26 11.21 -28.09
N ALA A 322 26.63 12.14 -28.80
CA ALA A 322 26.25 11.97 -30.19
C ALA A 322 27.52 11.82 -31.02
N LYS A 323 27.66 10.70 -31.73
CA LYS A 323 28.72 10.47 -32.70
C LYS A 323 28.29 11.10 -34.02
N LYS A 324 29.13 11.99 -34.53
CA LYS A 324 29.11 12.52 -35.90
C LYS A 324 29.52 11.42 -36.88
#